data_AF-A0A6I2R8U3-F1
#
_entry.id   AF-A0A6I2R8U3-F1
#
_cell.length_a   1.000
_cell.length_b   1.000
_cell.length_c   1.000
_cell.angle_alpha   90.00
_cell.angle_beta   90.00
_cell.angle_gamma   90.00
#
_symmetry.space_group_name_H-M   'P 1'
#
loop_
_entity.id
_entity.type
_entity.pdbx_description
1 polymer ?
#
loop_
_entity_poly.entity_id
_entity_poly.type
_entity_poly.pdbx_seq_one_letter_code
_entity_poly.pdbx_strand_id
1 'polypeptide(L)' 'MTNREAYLDDLDELLKEIDQLLSAVPIGKTKLEHQAREQAEDVAGRARATINCMKRDYIIAE' A
#
# COMPACT_ATOMS: atom_id res chain seq x y z
N MET A 1 -0.72 -22.87 9.29
CA MET A 1 -0.06 -21.63 8.89
C MET A 1 1.43 -21.87 8.84
N THR A 2 1.97 -21.88 7.63
CA THR A 2 3.42 -21.81 7.41
C THR A 2 3.89 -20.37 7.57
N ASN A 3 5.20 -20.15 7.78
CA ASN A 3 5.76 -18.79 7.82
C ASN A 3 5.50 -18.01 6.52
N ARG A 4 5.33 -18.69 5.38
CA ARG A 4 4.99 -18.08 4.09
C ARG A 4 3.57 -17.54 4.07
N GLU A 5 2.60 -18.32 4.55
CA GLU A 5 1.19 -17.90 4.60
C GLU A 5 1.01 -16.69 5.52
N ALA A 6 1.59 -16.74 6.73
CA ALA A 6 1.54 -15.61 7.67
C ALA A 6 2.16 -14.34 7.07
N TYR A 7 3.30 -14.46 6.39
CA TYR A 7 3.95 -13.34 5.72
C TYR A 7 3.09 -12.74 4.59
N LEU A 8 2.44 -13.58 3.78
CA LEU A 8 1.56 -13.09 2.71
C LEU A 8 0.31 -12.41 3.27
N ASP A 9 -0.24 -12.92 4.38
CA ASP A 9 -1.36 -12.31 5.09
C ASP A 9 -0.96 -10.93 5.66
N ASP A 10 0.21 -10.81 6.29
CA ASP A 10 0.74 -9.54 6.79
C ASP A 10 0.88 -8.50 5.67
N LEU A 11 1.36 -8.91 4.49
CA LEU A 11 1.46 -8.03 3.32
C LEU A 11 0.10 -7.58 2.80
N ASP A 12 -0.93 -8.44 2.87
CA ASP A 12 -2.30 -8.08 2.50
C ASP A 12 -2.97 -7.15 3.52
N GLU A 13 -2.66 -7.30 4.81
CA GLU A 13 -3.09 -6.34 5.84
C GLU A 13 -2.45 -4.97 5.61
N LEU A 14 -1.14 -4.90 5.35
CA LEU A 14 -0.45 -3.65 5.04
C LEU A 14 -1.03 -2.93 3.82
N LEU A 15 -1.43 -3.67 2.77
CA LEU A 15 -2.11 -3.06 1.61
C LEU A 15 -3.45 -2.41 2.00
N LYS A 16 -4.25 -3.09 2.83
CA LYS A 16 -5.53 -2.55 3.31
C LYS A 16 -5.33 -1.30 4.17
N GLU A 17 -4.33 -1.31 5.04
CA GLU A 17 -4.01 -0.15 5.88
C GLU A 17 -3.56 1.05 5.05
N ILE A 18 -2.73 0.86 4.02
CA ILE A 18 -2.34 1.92 3.08
C ILE A 18 -3.57 2.52 2.39
N ASP A 19 -4.49 1.67 1.93
CA ASP A 19 -5.72 2.10 1.27
C ASP A 19 -6.64 2.88 2.22
N GLN A 20 -6.74 2.43 3.47
CA GLN A 20 -7.50 3.11 4.51
C GLN A 20 -6.91 4.48 4.84
N LEU A 21 -5.59 4.56 5.03
CA LEU A 21 -4.89 5.82 5.27
C LEU A 21 -5.06 6.79 4.10
N LEU A 22 -4.92 6.31 2.87
CA LEU A 22 -5.13 7.13 1.68
C LEU A 22 -6.59 7.62 1.60
N SER A 23 -7.57 6.80 1.96
CA SER A 23 -8.99 7.22 1.96
C SER A 23 -9.29 8.34 2.96
N ALA A 24 -8.52 8.43 4.05
CA ALA A 24 -8.65 9.49 5.05
C ALA A 24 -8.06 10.83 4.60
N VAL A 25 -7.23 10.84 3.54
CA VAL A 25 -6.69 12.08 2.97
C VAL A 25 -7.79 12.78 2.18
N PRO A 26 -8.18 14.01 2.54
CA PRO A 26 -9.28 14.69 1.87
C PRO A 26 -8.97 14.93 0.40
N ILE A 27 -9.98 14.71 -0.45
CA ILE A 27 -9.97 15.17 -1.84
C ILE A 27 -10.26 16.67 -1.77
N GLY A 28 -9.17 17.42 -1.59
CA GLY A 28 -9.19 18.86 -1.32
C GLY A 28 -10.04 19.69 -2.26
N LYS A 29 -10.45 20.87 -1.78
CA LYS A 29 -10.98 21.95 -2.64
C LYS A 29 -9.95 23.05 -2.87
N THR A 30 -8.92 23.07 -2.02
CA THR A 30 -7.83 24.04 -2.09
C THR A 30 -6.60 23.43 -2.75
N LYS A 31 -5.75 24.29 -3.32
CA LYS A 31 -4.49 23.88 -3.96
C LYS A 31 -3.59 23.08 -3.00
N LEU A 32 -3.53 23.47 -1.73
CA LEU A 32 -2.71 22.80 -0.72
C LEU A 32 -3.19 21.36 -0.46
N GLU A 33 -4.50 21.17 -0.30
CA GLU A 33 -5.08 19.85 -0.08
C GLU A 33 -4.94 18.94 -1.31
N HIS A 34 -5.03 19.50 -2.53
CA HIS A 34 -4.73 18.73 -3.75
C HIS A 34 -3.27 18.26 -3.80
N GLN A 35 -2.32 19.12 -3.43
CA GLN A 35 -0.90 18.74 -3.37
C GLN A 35 -0.65 17.68 -2.29
N ALA A 36 -1.27 17.81 -1.13
CA ALA A 36 -1.18 16.80 -0.07
C ALA A 36 -1.75 15.45 -0.53
N ARG A 37 -2.87 15.47 -1.26
CA ARG A 37 -3.48 14.27 -1.83
C ARG A 37 -2.59 13.62 -2.89
N GLU A 38 -2.04 14.39 -3.81
CA GLU A 38 -1.13 13.90 -4.85
C GLU A 38 0.11 13.24 -4.24
N GLN A 39 0.70 13.86 -3.21
CA GLN A 39 1.82 13.27 -2.48
C GLN A 39 1.44 11.96 -1.76
N ALA A 40 0.27 11.91 -1.14
CA ALA A 40 -0.23 10.70 -0.52
C ALA A 40 -0.44 9.57 -1.54
N GLU A 41 -0.98 9.89 -2.72
CA GLU A 41 -1.19 8.93 -3.81
C GLU A 41 0.13 8.40 -4.39
N ASP A 42 1.15 9.25 -4.56
CA ASP A 42 2.49 8.82 -4.99
C ASP A 42 3.11 7.82 -4.00
N VAL A 43 3.12 8.18 -2.71
CA VAL A 43 3.68 7.34 -1.66
C VAL A 43 2.92 6.02 -1.55
N ALA A 44 1.59 6.05 -1.55
CA ALA A 44 0.76 4.85 -1.52
C ALA A 44 0.99 3.96 -2.75
N GLY A 45 1.10 4.56 -3.94
CA GLY A 45 1.40 3.84 -5.19
C GLY A 45 2.74 3.10 -5.12
N ARG A 46 3.79 3.78 -4.63
CA ARG A 46 5.12 3.18 -4.45
C ARG A 46 5.12 2.08 -3.40
N ALA A 47 4.42 2.27 -2.28
CA ALA A 47 4.30 1.25 -1.24
C ALA A 47 3.57 0.00 -1.76
N ARG A 48 2.44 0.17 -2.46
CA ARG A 48 1.71 -0.92 -3.11
C ARG A 48 2.59 -1.69 -4.11
N ALA A 49 3.39 -0.97 -4.91
CA ALA A 49 4.29 -1.61 -5.88
C ALA A 49 5.34 -2.48 -5.17
N THR A 50 5.99 -1.95 -4.13
CA THR A 50 6.99 -2.69 -3.34
C THR A 50 6.38 -3.93 -2.68
N ILE A 51 5.22 -3.80 -2.04
CA ILE A 51 4.54 -4.95 -1.40
C ILE A 51 4.20 -6.02 -2.43
N ASN A 52 3.69 -5.64 -3.61
CA ASN A 52 3.40 -6.60 -4.67
C ASN A 52 4.65 -7.31 -5.20
N CYS A 53 5.80 -6.63 -5.27
CA CYS A 53 7.08 -7.27 -5.57
C CYS A 53 7.43 -8.30 -4.50
N MET A 54 7.34 -7.93 -3.21
CA MET A 54 7.62 -8.84 -2.09
C MET A 54 6.70 -10.08 -2.12
N LYS A 55 5.39 -9.91 -2.38
CA LYS A 55 4.47 -11.04 -2.56
C LYS A 55 4.93 -11.96 -3.70
N ARG A 56 5.36 -11.39 -4.83
CA ARG A 56 5.83 -12.16 -6.00
C ARG A 56 7.11 -12.93 -5.72
N ASP A 57 8.07 -12.35 -5.00
CA ASP A 57 9.33 -13.03 -4.65
C ASP A 57 9.06 -14.30 -3.83
N TYR A 58 8.10 -14.26 -2.91
CA TYR A 58 7.68 -15.42 -2.14
C TYR A 58 6.78 -16.40 -2.92
N ILE A 59 6.11 -15.96 -3.98
CA ILE A 59 5.33 -16.83 -4.88
C ILE A 59 6.27 -17.58 -5.83
N ILE A 60 7.34 -16.95 -6.30
CA ILE A 60 8.28 -17.49 -7.30
C ILE A 60 9.36 -18.38 -6.66
N ALA A 61 9.64 -18.23 -5.36
CA ALA A 61 10.58 -19.08 -4.64
C ALA A 61 10.03 -20.50 -4.39
N GLU A 62 9.97 -21.33 -5.43
CA GLU A 62 9.87 -22.81 -5.37
C GLU A 62 10.77 -23.46 -6.43
#